data_AF-A0A932I3G3-F1
#
_entry.id   AF-A0A932I3G3-F1
#
_cell.length_a   1.000
_cell.length_b   1.000
_cell.length_c   1.000
_cell.angle_alpha   90.00
_cell.angle_beta   90.00
_cell.angle_gamma   90.00
#
_symmetry.space_group_name_H-M   'P 1'
#
loop_
_entity.id
_entity.type
_entity.pdbx_description
1 polymer ?
#
loop_
_entity_poly.entity_id
_entity_poly.type
_entity_poly.pdbx_seq_one_letter_code
_entity_poly.pdbx_strand_id
1 'polypeptide(L)'
;MGGLPARRTVHGFTTDPGNAQVMYAAMLQGLFRSADGGRAWVSMSPELKELAAVAVNPKRPEEIFVSTTEGTIYRSGDGGKSWKKQNQARN
;
A
#
# COMPACT_ATOMS: atom_id res chain seq x y z
N MET A 1 -17.11 -7.63 -3.96
CA MET A 1 -15.73 -7.16 -3.77
C MET A 1 -14.87 -8.35 -3.41
N GLY A 2 -14.17 -8.94 -4.38
CA GLY A 2 -13.32 -10.11 -4.12
C GLY A 2 -11.96 -9.66 -3.60
N GLY A 3 -11.49 -10.24 -2.49
CA GLY A 3 -10.09 -10.15 -2.05
C GLY A 3 -9.78 -9.16 -0.93
N LEU A 4 -10.65 -8.18 -0.63
CA LEU A 4 -10.52 -7.41 0.62
C LEU A 4 -11.10 -8.19 1.81
N PRO A 5 -10.47 -8.14 2.99
CA PRO A 5 -11.05 -8.73 4.21
C PRO A 5 -12.40 -8.08 4.57
N ALA A 6 -13.42 -8.90 4.82
CA ALA A 6 -14.75 -8.41 5.20
C ALA A 6 -14.76 -7.77 6.60
N ARG A 7 -15.60 -6.74 6.79
CA ARG A 7 -15.80 -6.02 8.07
C ARG A 7 -14.50 -5.41 8.65
N ARG A 8 -13.60 -4.94 7.79
CA ARG A 8 -12.37 -4.26 8.19
C ARG A 8 -12.31 -2.85 7.61
N THR A 9 -11.63 -1.97 8.32
CA THR A 9 -11.46 -0.57 7.95
C THR A 9 -10.35 -0.41 6.93
N VAL A 10 -10.58 0.46 5.94
CA VAL A 10 -9.52 0.99 5.09
C VAL A 10 -8.97 2.25 5.76
N HIS A 11 -7.68 2.26 6.08
CA HIS A 11 -7.01 3.38 6.73
C HIS A 11 -6.44 4.39 5.74
N GLY A 12 -5.91 3.88 4.63
CA GLY A 12 -5.41 4.70 3.53
C GLY A 12 -5.89 4.18 2.19
N PHE A 13 -6.13 5.08 1.24
CA PHE A 13 -6.54 4.74 -0.11
C PHE A 13 -5.88 5.70 -1.09
N THR A 14 -5.34 5.16 -2.18
CA THR A 14 -4.73 5.98 -3.25
C THR A 14 -4.79 5.25 -4.60
N THR A 15 -4.48 5.95 -5.68
CA THR A 15 -4.46 5.41 -7.04
C THR A 15 -3.08 5.62 -7.67
N ASP A 16 -2.74 4.79 -8.65
CA ASP A 16 -1.63 5.08 -9.55
C ASP A 16 -1.97 6.34 -10.38
N PRO A 17 -1.13 7.38 -10.37
CA PRO A 17 -1.40 8.62 -11.11
C PRO A 17 -1.34 8.47 -12.63
N GLY A 18 -0.66 7.46 -13.16
CA GLY A 18 -0.63 7.14 -14.60
C GLY A 18 -1.78 6.24 -15.03
N ASN A 19 -2.45 5.55 -14.10
CA ASN A 19 -3.56 4.67 -14.39
C ASN A 19 -4.54 4.52 -13.20
N ALA A 20 -5.64 5.25 -13.22
CA ALA A 20 -6.65 5.21 -12.17
C ALA A 20 -7.35 3.85 -11.98
N GLN A 21 -7.18 2.87 -12.90
CA GLN A 21 -7.64 1.49 -12.67
C GLN A 21 -6.77 0.74 -11.66
N VAL A 22 -5.54 1.21 -11.46
CA VAL A 22 -4.64 0.67 -10.43
C VAL A 22 -4.86 1.45 -9.14
N MET A 23 -5.31 0.75 -8.10
CA MET A 23 -5.69 1.33 -6.82
C MET A 23 -5.01 0.58 -5.69
N TYR A 24 -4.79 1.27 -4.57
CA TYR A 24 -4.15 0.72 -3.38
C TYR A 24 -4.95 1.05 -2.13
N ALA A 25 -5.10 0.08 -1.24
CA ALA A 25 -5.77 0.21 0.05
C ALA A 25 -4.85 -0.28 1.18
N ALA A 26 -4.51 0.62 2.10
CA ALA A 26 -3.80 0.29 3.33
C ALA A 26 -4.79 -0.10 4.42
N MET A 27 -4.58 -1.28 5.01
CA MET A 27 -5.43 -1.86 6.04
C MET A 27 -4.57 -2.49 7.14
N LEU A 28 -5.20 -2.87 8.26
CA LEU A 28 -4.53 -3.61 9.33
C LEU A 28 -3.89 -4.92 8.86
N GLN A 29 -4.42 -5.54 7.80
CA GLN A 29 -3.92 -6.80 7.25
C GLN A 29 -2.71 -6.63 6.31
N GLY A 30 -2.40 -5.39 5.92
CA GLY A 30 -1.38 -5.06 4.93
C GLY A 30 -1.93 -4.16 3.81
N LEU A 31 -1.15 -4.04 2.74
CA LEU A 31 -1.50 -3.31 1.54
C LEU A 31 -2.21 -4.24 0.55
N PHE A 32 -3.31 -3.77 -0.01
CA PHE A 32 -4.04 -4.44 -1.08
C PHE A 32 -3.96 -3.59 -2.35
N ARG A 33 -3.88 -4.25 -3.50
CA ARG A 33 -3.89 -3.62 -4.82
C ARG A 33 -5.03 -4.16 -5.66
N SER A 34 -5.71 -3.26 -6.37
CA SER A 34 -6.57 -3.58 -7.50
C SER A 34 -5.91 -3.12 -8.80
N ALA A 35 -6.16 -3.84 -9.88
CA ALA A 35 -5.74 -3.46 -11.23
C ALA A 35 -6.92 -3.21 -12.18
N ASP A 36 -8.14 -3.31 -11.65
CA ASP A 36 -9.39 -3.35 -12.42
C ASP A 36 -10.45 -2.37 -11.87
N GLY A 37 -9.99 -1.26 -11.29
CA GLY A 37 -10.87 -0.21 -10.77
C GLY A 37 -11.61 -0.61 -9.50
N GLY A 38 -11.02 -1.49 -8.69
CA GLY A 38 -11.57 -1.91 -7.39
C GLY A 38 -12.50 -3.11 -7.44
N ARG A 39 -12.65 -3.80 -8.58
CA ARG A 39 -13.51 -4.99 -8.70
C ARG A 39 -12.90 -6.19 -7.97
N ALA A 40 -11.59 -6.38 -8.11
CA ALA A 40 -10.80 -7.39 -7.41
C ALA A 40 -9.55 -6.78 -6.73
N TRP A 41 -9.17 -7.37 -5.60
CA TRP A 41 -8.06 -6.92 -4.78
C TRP A 41 -7.11 -8.07 -4.43
N VAL A 42 -5.81 -7.81 -4.44
CA VAL A 42 -4.76 -8.77 -4.10
C VAL A 42 -3.88 -8.20 -3.01
N SER A 43 -3.51 -9.01 -2.02
CA SER A 43 -2.56 -8.62 -0.98
C SER A 43 -1.16 -8.46 -1.58
N MET A 44 -0.53 -7.30 -1.36
CA MET A 44 0.81 -6.96 -1.85
C MET A 44 1.87 -7.01 -0.76
N SER A 45 1.48 -7.03 0.51
CA SER A 45 2.41 -7.01 1.63
C SER A 45 1.98 -7.98 2.73
N PRO A 46 1.88 -9.30 2.46
CA PRO A 46 1.46 -10.27 3.46
C PRO A 46 2.32 -10.26 4.73
N GLU A 47 3.57 -9.84 4.63
CA GLU A 47 4.56 -9.69 5.70
C GLU A 47 4.41 -8.39 6.52
N LEU A 48 3.74 -7.37 5.99
CA LEU A 48 3.47 -6.12 6.71
C LEU A 48 2.07 -6.14 7.31
N LYS A 49 1.93 -5.51 8.48
CA LYS A 49 0.67 -5.38 9.22
C LYS A 49 0.49 -3.97 9.73
N GLU A 50 -0.74 -3.69 10.14
CA GLU A 50 -1.11 -2.43 10.80
C GLU A 50 -0.77 -1.19 9.97
N LEU A 51 -1.04 -1.26 8.66
CA LEU A 51 -0.78 -0.11 7.80
C LEU A 51 -1.80 0.99 8.06
N ALA A 52 -1.28 2.20 8.28
CA ALA A 52 -2.05 3.41 8.55
C ALA A 52 -2.22 4.27 7.29
N ALA A 53 -1.23 4.30 6.39
CA ALA A 53 -1.29 5.10 5.18
C ALA A 53 -0.53 4.44 4.02
N VAL A 54 -0.85 4.89 2.80
CA VAL A 54 -0.17 4.55 1.56
C VAL A 54 -0.01 5.81 0.70
N ALA A 55 1.14 5.93 0.04
CA ALA A 55 1.41 6.96 -0.97
C ALA A 55 2.16 6.35 -2.17
N VAL A 56 1.81 6.78 -3.37
CA VAL A 56 2.46 6.39 -4.64
C VAL A 56 3.22 7.60 -5.19
N ASN A 57 4.47 7.42 -5.60
CA ASN A 57 5.24 8.51 -6.21
C ASN A 57 4.64 8.88 -7.59
N PRO A 58 4.24 10.15 -7.80
CA PRO A 58 3.61 10.57 -9.05
C PRO A 58 4.48 10.51 -10.30
N LYS A 59 5.81 10.51 -10.13
CA LYS A 59 6.77 10.43 -11.25
C LYS A 59 7.29 9.01 -11.48
N ARG A 60 7.10 8.11 -10.51
CA ARG A 60 7.63 6.74 -10.47
C ARG A 60 6.64 5.83 -9.74
N PRO A 61 5.54 5.40 -10.37
CA PRO A 61 4.48 4.66 -9.68
C PRO A 61 4.91 3.32 -9.07
N GLU A 62 6.06 2.77 -9.47
CA GLU A 62 6.70 1.62 -8.83
C GLU A 62 7.27 1.92 -7.44
N GLU A 63 7.50 3.20 -7.13
CA GLU A 63 7.92 3.67 -5.82
C GLU A 63 6.71 3.96 -4.93
N ILE A 64 6.50 3.10 -3.94
CA ILE A 64 5.35 3.13 -3.04
C ILE A 64 5.85 3.23 -1.60
N PHE A 65 5.23 4.09 -0.81
CA PHE A 65 5.48 4.22 0.62
C PHE A 65 4.25 3.78 1.40
N VAL A 66 4.46 3.06 2.50
CA VAL A 66 3.43 2.77 3.49
C VAL A 66 3.95 3.09 4.88
N SER A 67 3.06 3.51 5.76
CA SER A 67 3.36 3.67 7.18
C SER A 67 2.58 2.66 8.01
N THR A 68 3.16 2.21 9.12
CA THR A 68 2.42 1.52 10.17
C THR A 68 1.76 2.52 11.11
N THR A 69 0.78 2.06 11.88
CA THR A 69 0.16 2.80 13.00
C THR A 69 1.20 3.26 14.03
N GLU A 70 2.27 2.50 14.22
CA GLU A 70 3.40 2.85 15.11
C GLU A 70 4.41 3.84 14.49
N GLY A 71 4.15 4.34 13.28
CA GLY A 71 5.00 5.35 12.64
C GLY A 71 6.24 4.80 11.93
N THR A 72 6.36 3.48 11.75
CA THR A 72 7.42 2.92 10.89
C THR A 72 7.04 3.14 9.42
N ILE A 73 7.99 3.64 8.61
CA ILE A 73 7.82 3.80 7.17
C ILE A 73 8.52 2.67 6.43
N TYR A 74 7.83 2.07 5.46
CA TYR A 74 8.41 1.14 4.49
C TYR A 74 8.33 1.73 3.10
N ARG A 75 9.33 1.43 2.27
CA ARG A 75 9.39 1.79 0.86
C ARG A 75 9.51 0.55 0.01
N SER A 76 8.70 0.47 -1.03
CA SER A 76 8.92 -0.40 -2.18
C SER A 76 9.43 0.44 -3.36
N GLY A 77 10.32 -0.13 -4.17
CA GLY A 77 10.76 0.45 -5.43
C GLY A 77 10.44 -0.43 -6.64
N ASP A 78 9.60 -1.46 -6.46
CA ASP A 78 9.29 -2.48 -7.45
C ASP A 78 7.77 -2.74 -7.58
N GLY A 79 6.97 -1.73 -7.25
CA GLY A 79 5.51 -1.78 -7.33
C GLY A 79 4.85 -2.58 -6.22
N GLY A 80 5.51 -2.67 -5.05
CA GLY A 80 5.00 -3.36 -3.87
C GLY A 80 5.35 -4.85 -3.81
N LYS A 81 6.32 -5.34 -4.61
CA LYS A 81 6.76 -6.74 -4.57
C LYS A 81 7.73 -7.01 -3.42
N SER A 82 8.52 -6.01 -3.04
CA SER A 82 9.38 -6.05 -1.87
C SER A 82 9.36 -4.72 -1.11
N TRP A 83 9.57 -4.81 0.21
CA TRP A 83 9.48 -3.66 1.12
C TRP A 83 10.74 -3.54 1.97
N LYS A 84 11.28 -2.32 2.03
CA LYS A 84 12.44 -1.99 2.86
C LYS A 84 12.03 -0.97 3.91
N LYS A 85 12.24 -1.31 5.18
CA LYS A 85 12.07 -0.36 6.29
C LYS A 85 12.96 0.85 6.03
N GLN A 86 12.36 2.04 6.04
CA GLN A 86 13.11 3.29 5.98
C GLN A 86 13.53 3.61 7.41
N ASN A 87 14.83 3.50 7.68
CA ASN A 87 15.37 3.97 8.95
C ASN A 87 15.24 5.49 8.96
N GLN A 88 14.67 6.04 10.04
CA GLN A 88 14.80 7.47 10.32
C GLN A 88 16.29 7.79 10.32
N ALA A 89 16.70 8.86 9.63
CA ALA A 89 18.04 9.39 9.78
C ALA A 89 18.29 9.52 11.30
N ARG A 90 19.32 8.83 11.81
CA ARG A 90 19.80 9.08 13.16
C ARG A 90 20.29 10.53 13.14
N ASN A 91 19.65 11.38 13.94
CA ASN A 91 20.26 12.63 14.38
C ASN A 91 21.60 12.34 15.05
#